data_AF-A0A2H0SLQ9-F1
#
_entry.id   AF-A0A2H0SLQ9-F1
#
_cell.length_a   1.000
_cell.length_b   1.000
_cell.length_c   1.000
_cell.angle_alpha   90.00
_cell.angle_beta   90.00
_cell.angle_gamma   90.00
#
_symmetry.space_group_name_H-M   'P 1'
#
loop_
_entity.id
_entity.type
_entity.pdbx_description
1 polymer ?
#
loop_
_entity_poly.entity_id
_entity_poly.type
_entity_poly.pdbx_seq_one_letter_code
_entity_poly.pdbx_strand_id
1 'polypeptide(L)'
;MTPQTKTAQDLAEEALAVSKSSDVLDEVTQSDDLADSLVQLQNVIERNALESEKIGEDLKLKRESLRSVYENDARLSEAEETAQQKSLQVKEEKARLLASPQTVAIRNSIAELSAQKKELEETLSNHLLNYFQLTNSKSFDTSDGDQWEFSVAAKVKSRKK
;
A
#
# COMPACT_ATOMS: atom_id res chain seq x y z
N MET A 1 93.66 38.05 8.23
CA MET A 1 92.48 37.33 7.73
C MET A 1 91.27 38.15 8.13
N THR A 2 90.68 38.89 7.21
CA THR A 2 89.50 39.74 7.42
C THR A 2 88.22 38.91 7.32
N PRO A 3 87.25 39.07 8.24
CA PRO A 3 85.91 38.50 8.08
C PRO A 3 85.08 39.43 7.18
N GLN A 4 84.45 38.88 6.13
CA GLN A 4 83.47 39.61 5.33
C GLN A 4 82.14 39.69 6.09
N THR A 5 81.64 40.90 6.33
CA THR A 5 80.31 41.17 6.87
C THR A 5 79.30 41.24 5.73
N LYS A 6 78.35 40.31 5.68
CA LYS A 6 77.18 40.36 4.76
C LYS A 6 76.36 41.62 5.03
N THR A 7 75.93 42.32 3.99
CA THR A 7 75.15 43.56 4.13
C THR A 7 73.66 43.26 4.36
N ALA A 8 72.93 44.20 4.97
CA ALA A 8 71.48 44.04 5.20
C ALA A 8 70.68 43.92 3.88
N GLN A 9 71.22 44.45 2.78
CA GLN A 9 70.68 44.28 1.43
C GLN A 9 70.77 42.81 0.98
N ASP A 10 71.90 42.14 1.22
CA ASP A 10 72.09 40.72 0.87
C ASP A 10 71.12 39.81 1.64
N LEU A 11 70.86 40.11 2.91
CA LEU A 11 69.89 39.37 3.74
C LEU A 11 68.43 39.59 3.28
N ALA A 12 68.10 40.80 2.81
CA ALA A 12 66.77 41.11 2.30
C ALA A 12 66.52 40.45 0.94
N GLU A 13 67.52 40.41 0.06
CA GLU A 13 67.44 39.71 -1.24
C GLU A 13 67.41 38.19 -1.07
N GLU A 14 68.16 37.62 -0.12
CA GLU A 14 68.11 36.19 0.22
C GLU A 14 66.74 35.80 0.79
N ALA A 15 66.13 36.62 1.66
CA ALA A 15 64.77 36.39 2.16
C ALA A 15 63.70 36.53 1.07
N LEU A 16 63.84 37.48 0.13
CA LEU A 16 62.92 37.61 -1.01
C LEU A 16 63.07 36.46 -2.01
N ALA A 17 64.27 35.92 -2.19
CA ALA A 17 64.53 34.79 -3.09
C ALA A 17 64.02 33.46 -2.51
N VAL A 18 64.15 33.27 -1.20
CA VAL A 18 63.56 32.13 -0.48
C VAL A 18 62.03 32.18 -0.52
N SER A 19 61.42 33.37 -0.40
CA SER A 19 59.95 33.52 -0.46
C SER A 19 59.37 33.44 -1.88
N LYS A 20 60.18 33.56 -2.95
CA LYS A 20 59.71 33.62 -4.35
C LYS A 20 59.84 32.32 -5.15
N SER A 21 60.55 31.30 -4.67
CA SER A 21 61.07 30.25 -5.57
C SER A 21 60.50 28.84 -5.41
N SER A 22 59.66 28.55 -4.41
CA SER A 22 59.09 27.18 -4.31
C SER A 22 57.63 27.17 -3.83
N ASP A 23 57.32 27.67 -2.64
CA ASP A 23 55.97 27.49 -2.07
C ASP A 23 54.83 28.18 -2.85
N VAL A 24 55.05 29.39 -3.39
CA VAL A 24 54.00 30.15 -4.12
C VAL A 24 53.75 29.59 -5.53
N LEU A 25 54.76 29.00 -6.16
CA LEU A 25 54.63 28.39 -7.48
C LEU A 25 53.93 27.02 -7.39
N ASP A 26 54.13 26.30 -6.29
CA ASP A 26 53.50 25.00 -6.03
C ASP A 26 52.00 25.15 -5.69
N GLU A 27 51.61 26.21 -4.96
CA GLU A 27 50.18 26.52 -4.73
C GLU A 27 49.44 26.96 -6.00
N VAL A 28 50.07 27.75 -6.87
CA VAL A 28 49.45 28.22 -8.12
C VAL A 28 49.27 27.05 -9.10
N THR A 29 50.25 26.16 -9.22
CA THR A 29 50.16 24.98 -10.09
C THR A 29 49.15 23.95 -9.58
N GLN A 30 49.08 23.71 -8.26
CA GLN A 30 48.03 22.88 -7.66
C GLN A 30 46.62 23.48 -7.84
N SER A 31 46.50 24.82 -7.79
CA SER A 31 45.24 25.51 -8.05
C SER A 31 44.80 25.38 -9.52
N ASP A 32 45.74 25.46 -10.46
CA ASP A 32 45.45 25.29 -11.90
C ASP A 32 45.07 23.83 -12.22
N ASP A 33 45.79 22.83 -11.68
CA ASP A 33 45.44 21.41 -11.83
C ASP A 33 44.07 21.08 -11.23
N LEU A 34 43.72 21.68 -10.10
CA LEU A 34 42.41 21.55 -9.48
C LEU A 34 41.31 22.19 -10.33
N ALA A 35 41.57 23.38 -10.90
CA ALA A 35 40.64 24.06 -11.79
C ALA A 35 40.36 23.22 -13.05
N ASP A 36 41.40 22.64 -13.66
CA ASP A 36 41.28 21.77 -14.82
C ASP A 36 40.50 20.47 -14.49
N SER A 37 40.74 19.88 -13.32
CA SER A 37 39.99 18.72 -12.83
C SER A 37 38.50 19.04 -12.62
N LEU A 38 38.19 20.21 -12.06
CA LEU A 38 36.81 20.67 -11.86
C LEU A 38 36.09 20.89 -13.20
N VAL A 39 36.76 21.47 -14.19
CA VAL A 39 36.21 21.66 -15.54
C VAL A 39 35.92 20.31 -16.21
N GLN A 40 36.85 19.36 -16.12
CA GLN A 40 36.64 18.01 -16.66
C GLN A 40 35.47 17.30 -15.98
N LEU A 41 35.38 17.38 -14.65
CA LEU A 41 34.27 16.80 -13.89
C LEU A 41 32.94 17.46 -14.27
N GLN A 42 32.91 18.78 -14.40
CA GLN A 42 31.71 19.52 -14.81
C GLN A 42 31.22 19.10 -16.18
N ASN A 43 32.12 18.92 -17.17
CA ASN A 43 31.76 18.43 -18.49
C ASN A 43 31.18 17.00 -18.45
N VAL A 44 31.72 16.13 -17.60
CA VAL A 44 31.19 14.76 -17.42
C VAL A 44 29.81 14.79 -16.76
N ILE A 45 29.64 15.62 -15.72
CA ILE A 45 28.35 15.79 -15.04
C ILE A 45 27.30 16.31 -16.01
N GLU A 46 27.62 17.35 -16.79
CA GLU A 46 26.71 17.94 -17.76
C GLU A 46 26.32 16.93 -18.85
N ARG A 47 27.29 16.21 -19.43
CA ARG A 47 27.03 15.15 -20.41
C ARG A 47 26.09 14.08 -19.84
N ASN A 48 26.38 13.60 -18.63
CA ASN A 48 25.59 12.55 -18.00
C ASN A 48 24.19 13.04 -17.61
N ALA A 49 24.04 14.31 -17.21
CA ALA A 49 22.75 14.92 -16.91
C ALA A 49 21.86 15.01 -18.16
N LEU A 50 22.42 15.49 -19.27
CA LEU A 50 21.72 15.56 -20.56
C LEU A 50 21.35 14.17 -21.09
N GLU A 51 22.25 13.20 -20.95
CA GLU A 51 21.99 11.81 -21.34
C GLU A 51 20.89 11.18 -20.46
N SER A 52 20.90 11.45 -19.15
CA SER A 52 19.85 11.00 -18.24
C SER A 52 18.47 11.59 -18.58
N GLU A 53 18.41 12.87 -18.96
CA GLU A 53 17.17 13.51 -19.39
C GLU A 53 16.63 12.85 -20.67
N LYS A 54 17.49 12.66 -21.67
CA LYS A 54 17.15 11.97 -22.91
C LYS A 54 16.64 10.54 -22.69
N ILE A 55 17.33 9.76 -21.85
CA ILE A 55 16.88 8.41 -21.48
C ILE A 55 15.51 8.48 -20.78
N GLY A 56 15.28 9.49 -19.94
CA GLY A 56 14.01 9.73 -19.28
C GLY A 56 12.86 9.99 -20.26
N GLU A 57 13.09 10.79 -21.29
CA GLU A 57 12.13 11.04 -22.36
C GLU A 57 11.86 9.81 -23.22
N ASP A 58 12.92 9.11 -23.63
CA ASP A 58 12.81 7.87 -24.41
C ASP A 58 12.00 6.81 -23.65
N LEU A 59 12.22 6.67 -22.33
CA LEU A 59 11.44 5.76 -21.49
C LEU A 59 9.95 6.14 -21.44
N LYS A 60 9.62 7.43 -21.35
CA LYS A 60 8.21 7.88 -21.39
C LYS A 60 7.58 7.51 -22.73
N LEU A 61 8.26 7.80 -23.83
CA LEU A 61 7.77 7.52 -25.18
C LEU A 61 7.59 6.01 -25.43
N LYS A 62 8.54 5.18 -24.95
CA LYS A 62 8.40 3.72 -25.04
C LYS A 62 7.25 3.18 -24.20
N ARG A 63 7.00 3.73 -23.00
CA ARG A 63 5.84 3.35 -22.18
C ARG A 63 4.52 3.73 -22.83
N GLU A 64 4.43 4.91 -23.42
CA GLU A 64 3.26 5.35 -24.17
C GLU A 64 3.01 4.50 -25.41
N SER A 65 4.07 4.20 -26.16
CA SER A 65 4.00 3.28 -27.30
C SER A 65 3.53 1.89 -26.88
N LEU A 66 4.05 1.35 -25.77
CA LEU A 66 3.61 0.07 -25.23
C LEU A 66 2.13 0.09 -24.85
N ARG A 67 1.68 1.16 -24.18
CA ARG A 67 0.26 1.34 -23.83
C ARG A 67 -0.62 1.40 -25.08
N SER A 68 -0.19 2.13 -26.10
CA SER A 68 -0.88 2.24 -27.39
C SER A 68 -1.00 0.89 -28.10
N VAL A 69 -0.01 0.00 -27.99
CA VAL A 69 -0.09 -1.36 -28.55
C VAL A 69 -1.25 -2.13 -27.91
N TYR A 70 -1.42 -2.05 -26.59
CA TYR A 70 -2.52 -2.71 -25.91
C TYR A 70 -3.87 -2.08 -26.23
N GLU A 71 -3.97 -0.74 -26.21
CA GLU A 71 -5.22 -0.03 -26.47
C GLU A 71 -5.74 -0.22 -27.91
N ASN A 72 -4.84 -0.42 -28.87
CA ASN A 72 -5.18 -0.63 -30.28
C ASN A 72 -5.27 -2.11 -30.68
N ASP A 73 -4.97 -3.05 -29.77
CA ASP A 73 -5.09 -4.47 -30.09
C ASP A 73 -6.57 -4.88 -30.14
N ALA A 74 -7.06 -5.12 -31.36
CA ALA A 74 -8.45 -5.49 -31.59
C ALA A 74 -8.83 -6.80 -30.87
N ARG A 75 -7.90 -7.76 -30.73
CA ARG A 75 -8.20 -9.05 -30.08
C ARG A 75 -8.40 -8.90 -28.59
N LEU A 76 -7.58 -8.05 -27.94
CA LEU A 76 -7.72 -7.73 -26.53
C LEU A 76 -9.05 -6.99 -26.28
N SER A 77 -9.37 -6.00 -27.11
CA SER A 77 -10.64 -5.26 -27.02
C SER A 77 -11.85 -6.19 -27.18
N GLU A 78 -11.85 -7.08 -28.18
CA GLU A 78 -12.90 -8.10 -28.36
C GLU A 78 -12.99 -9.07 -27.16
N ALA A 79 -11.84 -9.49 -26.61
CA ALA A 79 -11.81 -10.35 -25.43
C ALA A 79 -12.39 -9.65 -24.18
N GLU A 80 -12.10 -8.37 -23.99
CA GLU A 80 -12.66 -7.56 -22.90
C GLU A 80 -14.16 -7.33 -23.09
N GLU A 81 -14.61 -7.02 -24.30
CA GLU A 81 -16.03 -6.83 -24.59
C GLU A 81 -16.81 -8.13 -24.36
N THR A 82 -16.32 -9.26 -24.86
CA THR A 82 -16.96 -10.57 -24.63
C THR A 82 -17.00 -10.92 -23.13
N ALA A 83 -15.93 -10.64 -22.38
CA ALA A 83 -15.92 -10.84 -20.93
C ALA A 83 -16.97 -9.97 -20.21
N GLN A 84 -17.10 -8.71 -20.60
CA GLN A 84 -18.14 -7.82 -20.08
C GLN A 84 -19.54 -8.32 -20.41
N GLN A 85 -19.80 -8.71 -21.66
CA GLN A 85 -21.08 -9.27 -22.09
C GLN A 85 -21.42 -10.55 -21.31
N LYS A 86 -20.47 -11.47 -21.12
CA LYS A 86 -20.67 -12.68 -20.31
C LYS A 86 -20.94 -12.34 -18.85
N SER A 87 -20.27 -11.36 -18.28
CA SER A 87 -20.52 -10.89 -16.91
C SER A 87 -21.94 -10.35 -16.74
N LEU A 88 -22.43 -9.58 -17.71
CA LEU A 88 -23.81 -9.09 -17.72
C LEU A 88 -24.82 -10.24 -17.84
N GLN A 89 -24.58 -11.20 -18.74
CA GLN A 89 -25.42 -12.40 -18.89
C GLN A 89 -25.51 -13.20 -17.58
N VAL A 90 -24.38 -13.40 -16.89
CA VAL A 90 -24.38 -14.10 -15.59
C VAL A 90 -25.19 -13.35 -14.54
N LYS A 91 -25.13 -12.01 -14.52
CA LYS A 91 -25.92 -11.20 -13.59
C LYS A 91 -27.42 -11.30 -13.88
N GLU A 92 -27.80 -11.23 -15.16
CA GLU A 92 -29.18 -11.37 -15.60
C GLU A 92 -29.75 -12.76 -15.27
N GLU A 93 -28.99 -13.82 -15.55
CA GLU A 93 -29.38 -15.19 -15.24
C GLU A 93 -29.54 -15.42 -13.74
N LYS A 94 -28.65 -14.86 -12.91
CA LYS A 94 -28.82 -14.88 -11.45
C LYS A 94 -30.09 -14.14 -11.02
N ALA A 95 -30.36 -12.96 -11.58
CA ALA A 95 -31.58 -12.22 -11.28
C ALA A 95 -32.84 -13.01 -11.66
N ARG A 96 -32.84 -13.65 -12.85
CA ARG A 96 -33.91 -14.53 -13.31
C ARG A 96 -34.13 -15.71 -12.36
N LEU A 97 -33.06 -16.41 -11.95
CA LEU A 97 -33.15 -17.53 -11.01
C LEU A 97 -33.69 -17.08 -9.64
N LEU A 98 -33.30 -15.89 -9.17
CA LEU A 98 -33.80 -15.31 -7.93
C LEU A 98 -35.29 -14.95 -8.00
N ALA A 99 -35.74 -14.50 -9.17
CA ALA A 99 -37.14 -14.20 -9.45
C ALA A 99 -37.98 -15.44 -9.78
N SER A 100 -37.35 -16.60 -10.00
CA SER A 100 -38.06 -17.82 -10.36
C SER A 100 -39.04 -18.25 -9.26
N PRO A 101 -40.22 -18.80 -9.61
CA PRO A 101 -41.23 -19.19 -8.63
C PRO A 101 -40.70 -20.19 -7.58
N GLN A 102 -39.81 -21.09 -7.98
CA GLN A 102 -39.20 -22.07 -7.07
C GLN A 102 -38.33 -21.39 -6.01
N THR A 103 -37.46 -20.45 -6.41
CA THR A 103 -36.60 -19.72 -5.46
C THR A 103 -37.42 -18.82 -4.54
N VAL A 104 -38.46 -18.18 -5.05
CA VAL A 104 -39.38 -17.36 -4.25
C VAL A 104 -40.11 -18.23 -3.23
N ALA A 105 -40.62 -19.40 -3.63
CA ALA A 105 -41.28 -20.35 -2.74
C ALA A 105 -40.34 -20.83 -1.61
N ILE A 106 -39.09 -21.17 -1.97
CA ILE A 106 -38.07 -21.57 -0.99
C ILE A 106 -37.77 -20.43 -0.01
N ARG A 107 -37.62 -19.19 -0.48
CA ARG A 107 -37.40 -18.03 0.40
C ARG A 107 -38.56 -17.79 1.35
N ASN A 108 -39.78 -17.89 0.85
CA ASN A 108 -40.97 -17.74 1.69
C ASN A 108 -41.04 -18.85 2.74
N SER A 109 -40.73 -20.09 2.37
CA SER A 109 -40.65 -21.21 3.32
C SER A 109 -39.57 -20.99 4.38
N ILE A 110 -38.39 -20.49 4.01
CA ILE A 110 -37.33 -20.14 4.98
C ILE A 110 -37.81 -19.05 5.94
N ALA A 111 -38.46 -18.01 5.43
CA ALA A 111 -38.97 -16.91 6.24
C ALA A 111 -40.03 -17.39 7.24
N GLU A 112 -40.96 -18.22 6.77
CA GLU A 112 -42.01 -18.83 7.58
C GLU A 112 -41.42 -19.73 8.67
N LEU A 113 -40.54 -20.68 8.31
CA LEU A 113 -39.89 -21.56 9.29
C LEU A 113 -39.07 -20.77 10.32
N SER A 114 -38.46 -19.66 9.93
CA SER A 114 -37.72 -18.78 10.84
C SER A 114 -38.65 -18.06 11.82
N ALA A 115 -39.82 -17.61 11.35
CA ALA A 115 -40.84 -17.01 12.19
C ALA A 115 -41.41 -18.02 13.20
N GLN A 116 -41.78 -19.21 12.72
CA GLN A 116 -42.26 -20.32 13.55
C GLN A 116 -41.23 -20.72 14.62
N LYS A 117 -39.96 -20.83 14.24
CA LYS A 117 -38.86 -21.12 15.17
C LYS A 117 -38.79 -20.07 16.27
N LYS A 118 -38.86 -18.79 15.92
CA LYS A 118 -38.79 -17.69 16.89
C LYS A 118 -39.97 -17.71 17.87
N GLU A 119 -41.18 -17.94 17.38
CA GLU A 119 -42.37 -18.05 18.23
C GLU A 119 -42.27 -19.25 19.19
N LEU A 120 -41.77 -20.39 18.70
CA LEU A 120 -41.52 -21.57 19.52
C LEU A 120 -40.45 -21.30 20.59
N GLU A 121 -39.36 -20.62 20.23
CA GLU A 121 -38.29 -20.23 21.18
C GLU A 121 -38.80 -19.25 22.25
N GLU A 122 -39.64 -18.28 21.89
CA GLU A 122 -40.27 -17.36 22.84
C GLU A 122 -41.21 -18.10 23.80
N THR A 123 -42.03 -19.01 23.27
CA THR A 123 -42.92 -19.87 24.06
C THR A 123 -42.13 -20.78 25.00
N LEU A 124 -41.08 -21.44 24.49
CA LEU A 124 -40.20 -22.30 25.26
C LEU A 124 -39.50 -21.51 26.37
N SER A 125 -38.98 -20.32 26.07
CA SER A 125 -38.34 -19.43 27.05
C SER A 125 -39.30 -19.09 28.20
N ASN A 126 -40.56 -18.75 27.90
CA ASN A 126 -41.59 -18.51 28.91
C ASN A 126 -41.85 -19.75 29.78
N HIS A 127 -41.96 -20.93 29.16
CA HIS A 127 -42.15 -22.18 29.90
C HIS A 127 -40.95 -22.54 30.78
N LEU A 128 -39.72 -22.38 30.29
CA LEU A 128 -38.50 -22.63 31.04
C LEU A 128 -38.35 -21.65 32.22
N LEU A 129 -38.73 -20.38 32.04
CA LEU A 129 -38.77 -19.42 33.12
C LEU A 129 -39.78 -19.82 34.21
N ASN A 130 -40.99 -20.21 33.81
CA ASN A 130 -42.02 -20.69 34.74
C ASN A 130 -41.57 -21.96 35.47
N TYR A 131 -40.94 -22.91 34.75
CA TYR A 131 -40.37 -24.12 35.33
C TYR A 131 -39.31 -23.80 36.38
N PHE A 132 -38.40 -22.87 36.08
CA PHE A 132 -37.40 -22.40 37.03
C PHE A 132 -38.04 -21.76 38.27
N GLN A 133 -39.08 -20.93 38.10
CA GLN A 133 -39.80 -20.32 39.23
C GLN A 133 -40.47 -21.34 40.15
N LEU A 134 -40.95 -22.46 39.60
CA LEU A 134 -41.64 -23.51 40.37
C LEU A 134 -40.66 -24.48 41.05
N THR A 135 -39.57 -24.84 40.37
CA THR A 135 -38.67 -25.93 40.81
C THR A 135 -37.31 -25.44 41.31
N ASN A 136 -36.94 -24.19 41.02
CA ASN A 136 -35.57 -23.67 41.14
C ASN A 136 -34.50 -24.50 40.41
N SER A 137 -34.90 -25.41 39.50
CA SER A 137 -34.01 -26.21 38.68
C SER A 137 -33.76 -25.55 37.33
N LYS A 138 -32.51 -25.57 36.88
CA LYS A 138 -32.07 -25.10 35.55
C LYS A 138 -31.87 -26.23 34.55
N SER A 139 -32.30 -27.43 34.90
CA SER A 139 -32.22 -28.61 34.04
C SER A 139 -33.54 -29.35 34.00
N PHE A 140 -33.87 -29.91 32.83
CA PHE A 140 -35.04 -30.76 32.63
C PHE A 140 -34.65 -32.03 31.88
N ASP A 141 -35.37 -33.12 32.14
CA ASP A 141 -35.15 -34.39 31.46
C ASP A 141 -36.01 -34.45 30.19
N THR A 142 -35.43 -34.98 29.12
CA THR A 142 -36.13 -35.25 27.86
C THR A 142 -36.74 -36.64 27.88
N SER A 143 -37.72 -36.88 27.00
CA SER A 143 -38.33 -38.20 26.80
C SER A 143 -37.33 -39.29 26.43
N ASP A 144 -36.17 -38.89 25.90
CA ASP A 144 -35.12 -39.78 25.43
C ASP A 144 -34.13 -40.15 26.55
N GLY A 145 -34.34 -39.62 27.76
CA GLY A 145 -33.50 -39.87 28.93
C GLY A 145 -32.28 -38.94 29.05
N ASP A 146 -32.19 -37.94 28.19
CA ASP A 146 -31.13 -36.93 28.28
C ASP A 146 -31.56 -35.78 29.21
N GLN A 147 -30.60 -35.26 29.97
CA GLN A 147 -30.82 -34.06 30.79
C GLN A 147 -30.29 -32.83 30.04
N TRP A 148 -31.17 -31.86 29.81
CA TRP A 148 -30.83 -30.61 29.15
C TRP A 148 -30.76 -29.47 30.16
N GLU A 149 -29.72 -28.64 30.07
CA GLU A 149 -29.53 -27.45 30.91
C GLU A 149 -29.93 -26.18 30.15
N PHE A 150 -30.57 -25.23 30.83
CA PHE A 150 -30.94 -23.93 30.27
C PHE A 150 -30.52 -22.77 31.18
N SER A 151 -30.23 -21.62 30.57
CA SER A 151 -29.86 -20.39 31.28
C SER A 151 -30.99 -19.36 31.21
N VAL A 152 -31.34 -18.77 32.36
CA VAL A 152 -32.25 -17.62 32.42
C VAL A 152 -31.41 -16.34 32.37
N ALA A 153 -31.48 -15.60 31.27
CA ALA A 153 -30.76 -14.34 31.10
C ALA A 153 -31.75 -13.16 30.99
N ALA A 154 -31.72 -12.26 31.97
CA ALA A 154 -32.43 -10.98 31.89
C ALA A 154 -31.46 -9.90 31.35
N LYS A 155 -31.85 -9.17 30.30
CA LYS A 155 -31.03 -8.09 29.72
C LYS A 155 -31.71 -6.73 29.90
N VAL A 156 -31.03 -5.79 30.54
CA VAL A 156 -31.47 -4.39 30.66
C VAL A 156 -31.21 -3.65 29.34
N LYS A 157 -32.24 -2.98 28.79
CA LYS A 157 -32.07 -2.12 27.61
C LYS A 157 -31.49 -0.77 28.02
N SER A 158 -30.61 -0.21 27.19
CA SER A 158 -30.03 1.11 27.43
C SER A 158 -31.10 2.20 27.45
N ARG A 159 -30.97 3.15 28.39
CA ARG A 159 -31.86 4.29 28.53
C ARG A 159 -31.75 5.16 27.28
N LYS A 160 -32.85 5.34 26.52
CA LYS A 160 -32.89 6.32 25.42
C LYS A 160 -32.65 7.71 26.01
N LYS A 161 -31.67 8.43 25.46
CA LYS A 161 -31.41 9.84 25.72
C LYS A 161 -32.29 10.69 24.82
#